data_AF-A0A0B7ATN9-F1
#
_entry.id   AF-A0A0B7ATN9-F1
#
_cell.length_a   1.000
_cell.length_b   1.000
_cell.length_c   1.000
_cell.angle_alpha   90.00
_cell.angle_beta   90.00
_cell.angle_gamma   90.00
#
_symmetry.space_group_name_H-M   'P 1'
#
loop_
_entity.id
_entity.type
_entity.pdbx_description
1 polymer ?
#
loop_
_entity_poly.entity_id
_entity_poly.type
_entity_poly.pdbx_seq_one_letter_code
_entity_poly.pdbx_strand_id
1 'polypeptide(L)'
;MASGVSHISAYSATSSALYQSTLASTGIQRETFGDRMTQTKNWIYNGDVGTVMGRTPLDWLIYISCIIIFLAALISMSVAFCAIFYWIIDWNYPTLQGAASILQTPGIGFRPQPDIGTTLVRFVKGDISSYVHYLDHIEAYIQYYENELQQGDNYIDCSEIRTRRTENLNKVCQFDPIVLGGDCIKQQIMVLMMDNHAFC
;
A
#
# COMPACT_ATOMS: atom_id res chain seq x y z
N MET A 1 -9.32 -44.11 -54.47
CA MET A 1 -10.57 -44.15 -53.66
C MET A 1 -10.23 -43.80 -52.22
N ALA A 2 -11.18 -43.21 -51.49
CA ALA A 2 -11.09 -42.54 -50.18
C ALA A 2 -10.69 -41.05 -50.26
N SER A 3 -11.60 -40.12 -50.57
CA SER A 3 -12.65 -39.47 -49.73
C SER A 3 -12.10 -38.71 -48.53
N GLY A 4 -12.09 -37.38 -48.64
CA GLY A 4 -11.62 -36.45 -47.63
C GLY A 4 -12.64 -36.12 -46.54
N VAL A 5 -12.15 -35.49 -45.48
CA VAL A 5 -12.94 -34.85 -44.44
C VAL A 5 -12.18 -33.57 -44.02
N SER A 6 -12.63 -32.42 -44.49
CA SER A 6 -12.28 -31.13 -43.90
C SER A 6 -13.45 -30.66 -43.03
N HIS A 7 -13.23 -30.64 -41.71
CA HIS A 7 -14.19 -30.07 -40.76
C HIS A 7 -14.24 -28.56 -40.96
N ILE A 8 -15.30 -28.08 -41.61
CA ILE A 8 -15.60 -26.64 -41.65
C ILE A 8 -16.39 -26.31 -40.39
N SER A 9 -15.73 -25.51 -39.55
CA SER A 9 -16.25 -24.88 -38.34
C SER A 9 -17.55 -24.11 -38.61
N ALA A 10 -18.65 -24.55 -37.97
CA ALA A 10 -19.98 -23.95 -38.10
C ALA A 10 -20.10 -22.55 -37.46
N TYR A 11 -19.06 -22.06 -36.77
CA TYR A 11 -19.08 -20.79 -36.03
C TYR A 11 -18.79 -19.55 -36.90
N SER A 12 -18.49 -19.73 -38.19
CA SER A 12 -18.14 -18.63 -39.12
C SER A 12 -19.30 -18.21 -40.05
N ALA A 13 -20.25 -19.11 -40.31
CA ALA A 13 -21.27 -18.91 -41.35
C ALA A 13 -22.47 -18.04 -40.90
N THR A 14 -22.72 -17.92 -39.60
CA THR A 14 -23.82 -17.10 -39.06
C THR A 14 -23.48 -15.61 -39.02
N SER A 15 -22.20 -15.26 -38.97
CA SER A 15 -21.71 -13.87 -38.98
C SER A 15 -21.85 -13.21 -40.36
N SER A 16 -21.64 -13.97 -41.45
CA SER A 16 -21.73 -13.46 -42.82
C SER A 16 -23.17 -13.39 -43.34
N ALA A 17 -24.08 -14.25 -42.87
CA ALA A 17 -25.49 -14.23 -43.23
C ALA A 17 -26.22 -12.96 -42.71
N LEU A 18 -25.79 -12.42 -41.57
CA LEU A 18 -26.29 -11.14 -41.03
C LEU A 18 -25.74 -9.91 -41.77
N TYR A 19 -24.54 -10.02 -42.37
CA TYR A 19 -23.94 -8.94 -43.18
C TYR A 19 -24.51 -8.89 -44.60
N GLN A 20 -24.81 -10.04 -45.22
CA GLN A 20 -25.42 -10.07 -46.55
C GLN A 20 -26.88 -9.59 -46.56
N SER A 21 -27.63 -9.83 -45.48
CA SER A 21 -28.99 -9.33 -45.33
C SER A 21 -29.06 -7.82 -45.04
N THR A 22 -28.00 -7.22 -44.50
CA THR A 22 -27.90 -5.77 -44.29
C THR A 22 -27.44 -5.00 -45.53
N LEU A 23 -26.66 -5.59 -46.43
CA LEU A 23 -26.21 -4.92 -47.67
C LEU A 23 -27.28 -4.90 -48.79
N ALA A 24 -28.11 -5.94 -48.90
CA ALA A 24 -29.20 -5.99 -49.89
C ALA A 24 -30.39 -5.08 -49.54
N SER A 25 -30.47 -4.61 -48.29
CA SER A 25 -31.53 -3.71 -47.79
C SER A 25 -31.04 -2.27 -47.62
N THR A 26 -30.12 -1.79 -48.47
CA THR A 26 -29.74 -0.38 -48.50
C THR A 26 -30.74 0.45 -49.30
N GLY A 27 -31.98 0.48 -48.84
CA GLY A 27 -32.71 1.75 -48.77
C GLY A 27 -32.27 2.39 -47.46
N ILE A 28 -31.55 3.51 -47.51
CA ILE A 28 -31.10 4.25 -46.32
C ILE A 28 -32.34 4.77 -45.57
N GLN A 29 -32.95 3.93 -44.74
CA GLN A 29 -33.87 4.36 -43.70
C GLN A 29 -33.03 4.72 -42.47
N ARG A 30 -33.18 5.96 -42.03
CA ARG A 30 -32.54 6.43 -40.80
C ARG A 30 -33.26 5.72 -39.65
N GLU A 31 -32.60 4.75 -39.02
CA GLU A 31 -33.14 4.02 -37.86
C GLU A 31 -33.73 5.01 -36.84
N THR A 32 -35.02 4.91 -36.55
CA THR A 32 -35.66 5.82 -35.58
C THR A 32 -35.13 5.47 -34.18
N PHE A 33 -35.08 6.44 -33.26
CA PHE A 33 -34.58 6.19 -31.90
C PHE A 33 -35.34 5.03 -31.20
N GLY A 34 -36.63 4.85 -31.53
CA GLY A 34 -37.45 3.73 -31.07
C GLY A 34 -37.01 2.37 -31.61
N ASP A 35 -36.56 2.29 -32.87
CA ASP A 35 -36.05 1.04 -33.46
C ASP A 35 -34.73 0.64 -32.82
N ARG A 36 -33.85 1.62 -32.58
CA ARG A 36 -32.59 1.41 -31.85
C ARG A 36 -32.83 0.96 -30.41
N MET A 37 -33.85 1.50 -29.74
CA MET A 37 -34.26 1.12 -28.38
C MET A 37 -34.83 -0.30 -28.33
N THR A 38 -35.60 -0.68 -29.34
CA THR A 38 -36.17 -2.02 -29.45
C THR A 38 -35.09 -3.05 -29.77
N GLN A 39 -34.14 -2.70 -30.64
CA GLN A 39 -32.98 -3.52 -30.97
C GLN A 39 -32.05 -3.71 -29.76
N THR A 40 -31.80 -2.67 -28.96
CA THR A 40 -31.01 -2.80 -27.73
C THR A 40 -31.74 -3.61 -26.66
N LYS A 41 -33.05 -3.45 -26.52
CA LYS A 41 -33.86 -4.27 -25.61
C LYS A 41 -33.81 -5.75 -25.98
N ASN A 42 -34.02 -6.06 -27.26
CA ASN A 42 -33.95 -7.42 -27.77
C ASN A 42 -32.51 -7.99 -27.67
N TRP A 43 -31.48 -7.16 -27.85
CA TRP A 43 -30.10 -7.58 -27.64
C TRP A 43 -29.81 -7.94 -26.18
N ILE A 44 -30.32 -7.17 -25.21
CA ILE A 44 -30.16 -7.44 -23.77
C ILE A 44 -30.88 -8.74 -23.39
N TYR A 45 -32.14 -8.89 -23.79
CA TYR A 45 -32.96 -10.03 -23.44
C TYR A 45 -33.96 -10.36 -24.55
N ASN A 46 -33.82 -11.54 -25.14
CA ASN A 46 -34.83 -12.11 -26.04
C ASN A 46 -35.67 -13.13 -25.28
N GLY A 47 -36.91 -12.75 -24.94
CA GLY A 47 -37.86 -13.61 -24.23
C GLY A 47 -38.24 -14.88 -25.02
N ASP A 48 -38.20 -14.82 -26.36
CA ASP A 48 -38.63 -15.94 -27.22
C ASP A 48 -37.63 -17.11 -27.23
N VAL A 49 -36.34 -16.81 -27.09
CA VAL A 49 -35.24 -17.80 -27.13
C VAL A 49 -34.60 -17.97 -25.73
N GLY A 50 -34.95 -17.12 -24.78
CA GLY A 50 -34.37 -17.12 -23.43
C GLY A 50 -32.88 -16.76 -23.41
N THR A 51 -32.40 -15.97 -24.37
CA THR A 51 -30.99 -15.57 -24.47
C THR A 51 -30.75 -14.19 -23.85
N VAL A 52 -29.64 -14.05 -23.14
CA VAL A 52 -29.18 -12.80 -22.52
C VAL A 52 -27.91 -12.37 -23.24
N MET A 53 -27.89 -11.14 -23.80
CA MET A 53 -26.78 -10.63 -24.62
C MET A 53 -26.39 -11.60 -25.76
N GLY A 54 -27.37 -12.27 -26.36
CA GLY A 54 -27.17 -13.20 -27.47
C GLY A 54 -26.55 -14.56 -27.12
N ARG A 55 -26.40 -14.91 -25.83
CA ARG A 55 -25.96 -16.25 -25.39
C ARG A 55 -27.00 -16.93 -24.52
N THR A 56 -26.97 -18.25 -24.49
CA THR A 56 -27.83 -19.03 -23.58
C THR A 56 -27.35 -18.87 -22.13
N PRO A 57 -28.23 -18.93 -21.13
CA PRO A 57 -27.83 -18.84 -19.72
C PRO A 57 -26.87 -19.98 -19.31
N LEU A 58 -26.96 -21.14 -19.98
CA LEU A 58 -26.05 -22.27 -19.76
C LEU A 58 -24.63 -21.92 -20.25
N ASP A 59 -24.49 -21.33 -21.44
CA ASP A 59 -23.19 -20.87 -21.95
C ASP A 59 -22.58 -19.77 -21.07
N TRP A 60 -23.42 -18.91 -20.48
CA TRP A 60 -22.96 -17.92 -19.49
C TRP A 60 -22.38 -18.58 -18.24
N LEU A 61 -23.05 -19.60 -17.70
CA LEU A 61 -22.54 -20.34 -16.54
C LEU A 61 -21.21 -21.04 -16.85
N ILE A 62 -21.07 -21.63 -18.05
CA ILE A 62 -19.80 -22.24 -18.49
C ILE A 62 -18.70 -21.17 -18.64
N TYR A 63 -19.02 -20.04 -19.25
CA TYR A 63 -18.05 -18.94 -19.43
C TYR A 63 -17.56 -18.39 -18.09
N ILE A 64 -18.49 -18.11 -17.17
CA ILE A 64 -18.17 -17.58 -15.85
C ILE A 64 -17.38 -18.59 -15.02
N SER A 65 -17.76 -19.87 -15.05
CA SER A 65 -17.05 -20.90 -14.28
C SER A 65 -15.61 -21.09 -14.77
N CYS A 66 -15.39 -21.10 -16.10
CA CYS A 66 -14.04 -21.12 -16.68
C CYS A 66 -13.21 -19.91 -16.26
N ILE A 67 -13.80 -18.71 -16.22
CA ILE A 67 -13.09 -17.50 -15.78
C ILE A 67 -12.75 -17.56 -14.31
N ILE A 68 -13.67 -18.00 -13.45
CA ILE A 68 -13.41 -18.10 -12.01
C ILE A 68 -12.27 -19.08 -11.74
N ILE A 69 -12.25 -20.25 -12.39
CA ILE A 69 -11.18 -21.24 -12.23
C ILE A 69 -9.85 -20.67 -12.71
N PHE A 70 -9.84 -19.97 -13.85
CA PHE A 70 -8.64 -19.31 -14.37
C PHE A 70 -8.11 -18.22 -13.42
N LEU A 71 -8.99 -17.37 -12.90
CA LEU A 71 -8.61 -16.32 -11.94
C LEU A 71 -8.13 -16.92 -10.62
N ALA A 72 -8.76 -17.99 -10.13
CA ALA A 72 -8.32 -18.70 -8.93
C ALA A 72 -6.91 -19.28 -9.11
N ALA A 73 -6.59 -19.83 -10.29
CA ALA A 73 -5.25 -20.32 -10.61
C ALA A 73 -4.21 -19.19 -10.68
N LEU A 74 -4.56 -18.01 -11.21
CA LEU A 74 -3.66 -16.85 -11.19
C LEU A 74 -3.40 -16.34 -9.79
N ILE A 75 -4.43 -16.27 -8.95
CA ILE A 75 -4.30 -15.84 -7.56
C ILE A 75 -3.47 -16.85 -6.76
N SER A 76 -3.72 -18.15 -6.91
CA SER A 76 -2.98 -19.18 -6.18
C SER A 76 -1.49 -19.18 -6.54
N MET A 77 -1.16 -19.03 -7.81
CA MET A 77 0.22 -18.92 -8.28
C MET A 77 0.90 -17.62 -7.79
N SER A 78 0.15 -16.51 -7.73
CA SER A 78 0.65 -15.25 -7.15
C SER A 78 0.94 -15.38 -5.65
N VAL A 79 0.03 -16.00 -4.90
CA VAL A 79 0.20 -16.28 -3.47
C VAL A 79 1.37 -17.23 -3.23
N ALA A 80 1.55 -18.24 -4.08
CA ALA A 80 2.70 -19.15 -3.99
C ALA A 80 4.03 -18.41 -4.13
N PHE A 81 4.13 -17.46 -5.08
CA PHE A 81 5.34 -16.63 -5.21
C PHE A 81 5.57 -15.73 -3.99
N CYS A 82 4.52 -15.10 -3.46
CA CYS A 82 4.63 -14.34 -2.21
C CYS A 82 5.08 -15.23 -1.03
N ALA A 83 4.53 -16.44 -0.91
CA ALA A 83 4.89 -17.37 0.15
C ALA A 83 6.37 -17.81 0.07
N ILE A 84 6.86 -18.07 -1.14
CA ILE A 84 8.29 -18.37 -1.37
C ILE A 84 9.15 -17.17 -0.94
N PHE A 85 8.74 -15.94 -1.29
CA PHE A 85 9.45 -14.73 -0.90
C PHE A 85 9.52 -14.56 0.64
N TYR A 86 8.41 -14.81 1.35
CA TYR A 86 8.39 -14.81 2.81
C TYR A 86 9.29 -15.89 3.43
N TRP A 87 9.50 -17.00 2.73
CA TRP A 87 10.36 -18.07 3.24
C TRP A 87 11.85 -17.75 3.09
N ILE A 88 12.22 -16.95 2.07
CA ILE A 88 13.60 -16.57 1.79
C ILE A 88 14.08 -15.41 2.70
N ILE A 89 13.14 -14.58 3.19
CA ILE A 89 13.47 -13.44 4.04
C ILE A 89 13.74 -13.90 5.48
N ASP A 90 14.91 -13.52 6.00
CA ASP A 90 15.21 -13.63 7.43
C ASP A 90 14.37 -12.62 8.23
N TRP A 91 13.73 -13.09 9.31
CA TRP A 91 12.89 -12.27 10.17
C TRP A 91 13.68 -11.36 11.12
N ASN A 92 14.96 -11.64 11.33
CA ASN A 92 15.80 -10.90 12.28
C ASN A 92 16.59 -9.78 11.59
N TYR A 93 16.99 -9.98 10.34
CA TYR A 93 17.89 -9.05 9.65
C TYR A 93 17.45 -8.80 8.20
N PRO A 94 17.39 -7.53 7.74
CA PRO A 94 17.12 -7.26 6.34
C PRO A 94 18.27 -7.74 5.46
N THR A 95 17.96 -8.30 4.29
CA THR A 95 18.95 -8.86 3.35
C THR A 95 19.82 -7.80 2.67
N LEU A 96 19.29 -6.58 2.48
CA LEU A 96 19.99 -5.45 1.87
C LEU A 96 20.39 -4.44 2.94
N GLN A 97 21.65 -4.49 3.38
CA GLN A 97 22.23 -3.57 4.37
C GLN A 97 23.48 -2.87 3.84
N GLY A 98 23.80 -1.70 4.40
CA GLY A 98 25.05 -0.99 4.13
C GLY A 98 25.18 -0.51 2.69
N ALA A 99 26.34 -0.76 2.06
CA ALA A 99 26.65 -0.30 0.70
C ALA A 99 25.84 -0.99 -0.41
N ALA A 100 25.18 -2.12 -0.10
CA ALA A 100 24.23 -2.77 -1.00
C ALA A 100 22.83 -2.11 -0.95
N SER A 101 22.61 -1.18 -0.03
CA SER A 101 21.36 -0.45 0.13
C SER A 101 21.54 1.01 -0.31
N ILE A 102 20.45 1.61 -0.77
CA ILE A 102 20.37 3.06 -1.06
C ILE A 102 20.61 3.88 0.22
N LEU A 103 20.38 3.28 1.40
CA LEU A 103 20.59 3.89 2.71
C LEU A 103 22.03 3.70 3.22
N GLN A 104 23.03 3.97 2.36
CA GLN A 104 24.44 3.80 2.72
C GLN A 104 24.88 4.74 3.87
N THR A 105 24.22 5.89 4.02
CA THR A 105 24.48 6.86 5.08
C THR A 105 23.27 7.00 5.99
N PRO A 106 23.45 7.03 7.32
CA PRO A 106 22.35 7.18 8.25
C PRO A 106 21.72 8.57 8.10
N GLY A 107 20.40 8.63 8.05
CA GLY A 107 19.66 9.88 8.13
C GLY A 107 19.71 10.44 9.56
N ILE A 108 19.76 11.76 9.67
CA ILE A 108 19.57 12.46 10.95
C ILE A 108 18.13 12.98 11.03
N GLY A 109 17.45 12.64 12.12
CA GLY A 109 16.14 13.19 12.47
C GLY A 109 16.29 14.09 13.68
N PHE A 110 15.58 15.21 13.71
CA PHE A 110 15.50 16.08 14.88
C PHE A 110 14.09 16.06 15.45
N ARG A 111 13.99 16.42 16.74
CA ARG A 111 12.75 16.66 17.46
C ARG A 111 12.83 18.07 18.04
N PRO A 112 11.72 18.82 18.13
CA PRO A 112 10.35 18.49 17.76
C PRO A 112 10.12 18.48 16.23
N GLN A 113 9.14 17.69 15.76
CA GLN A 113 8.81 17.65 14.34
C GLN A 113 7.82 18.78 13.99
N PRO A 114 8.16 19.68 13.05
CA PRO A 114 7.25 20.70 12.55
C PRO A 114 6.17 20.12 11.61
N ASP A 115 5.25 20.98 11.17
CA ASP A 115 4.14 20.61 10.28
C ASP A 115 4.60 19.87 9.01
N ILE A 116 3.75 18.97 8.51
CA ILE A 116 4.01 18.07 7.36
C ILE A 116 4.61 18.73 6.10
N GLY A 117 4.41 20.04 5.92
CA GLY A 117 4.86 20.78 4.75
C GLY A 117 6.14 21.60 4.94
N THR A 118 6.68 21.74 6.16
CA THR A 118 7.84 22.59 6.43
C THR A 118 8.75 22.00 7.50
N THR A 119 10.06 22.22 7.39
CA THR A 119 11.04 21.87 8.44
C THR A 119 11.28 23.02 9.42
N LEU A 120 10.47 24.08 9.37
CA LEU A 120 10.66 25.29 10.17
C LEU A 120 9.92 25.18 11.49
N VAL A 121 10.65 25.28 12.61
CA VAL A 121 10.03 25.48 13.92
C VAL A 121 9.80 26.96 14.13
N ARG A 122 8.53 27.38 14.21
CA ARG A 122 8.15 28.78 14.39
C ARG A 122 7.28 28.92 15.62
N PHE A 123 7.73 29.74 16.56
CA PHE A 123 6.95 30.11 17.73
C PHE A 123 7.11 31.60 18.02
N VAL A 124 6.19 32.14 18.82
CA VAL A 124 6.23 33.53 19.29
C VAL A 124 6.60 33.53 20.77
N LYS A 125 7.67 34.26 21.12
CA LYS A 125 8.11 34.38 22.52
C LYS A 125 6.99 35.00 23.37
N GLY A 126 6.64 34.31 24.45
CA GLY A 126 5.59 34.73 25.39
C GLY A 126 4.17 34.30 25.03
N ASP A 127 3.96 33.68 23.85
CA ASP A 127 2.65 33.11 23.49
C ASP A 127 2.66 31.60 23.63
N ILE A 128 2.09 31.11 24.73
CA ILE A 128 2.02 29.69 25.10
C ILE A 128 1.35 28.86 24.01
N SER A 129 0.34 29.42 23.33
CA SER A 129 -0.42 28.69 22.31
C SER A 129 0.43 28.33 21.09
N SER A 130 1.51 29.08 20.84
CA SER A 130 2.36 28.90 19.66
C SER A 130 3.39 27.77 19.80
N TYR A 131 3.82 27.44 21.02
CA TYR A 131 4.86 26.43 21.27
C TYR A 131 4.41 25.22 22.09
N VAL A 132 3.20 25.24 22.67
CA VAL A 132 2.67 24.11 23.46
C VAL A 132 2.69 22.79 22.68
N HIS A 133 2.35 22.82 21.40
CA HIS A 133 2.39 21.64 20.53
C HIS A 133 3.80 21.04 20.36
N TYR A 134 4.84 21.88 20.40
CA TYR A 134 6.22 21.40 20.36
C TYR A 134 6.64 20.81 21.71
N LEU A 135 6.18 21.39 22.82
CA LEU A 135 6.42 20.87 24.17
C LEU A 135 5.78 19.50 24.35
N ASP A 136 4.51 19.34 23.97
CA ASP A 136 3.80 18.07 24.06
C ASP A 136 4.53 16.97 23.28
N HIS A 137 5.06 17.29 22.09
CA HIS A 137 5.85 16.35 21.31
C HIS A 137 7.18 15.96 21.96
N ILE A 138 7.87 16.92 22.57
CA ILE A 138 9.15 16.67 23.26
C ILE A 138 8.88 15.86 24.54
N GLU A 139 7.89 16.24 25.33
CA GLU A 139 7.52 15.53 26.55
C GLU A 139 7.08 14.10 26.25
N ALA A 140 6.25 13.91 25.22
CA ALA A 140 5.82 12.60 24.76
C ALA A 140 6.98 11.74 24.20
N TYR A 141 8.10 12.35 23.81
CA TYR A 141 9.29 11.63 23.38
C TYR A 141 10.21 11.29 24.56
N ILE A 142 10.45 12.26 25.46
CA ILE A 142 11.32 12.09 26.63
C ILE A 142 10.71 11.08 27.63
N GLN A 143 9.39 10.97 27.72
CA GLN A 143 8.73 10.02 28.63
C GLN A 143 9.24 8.57 28.46
N TYR A 144 9.60 8.14 27.24
CA TYR A 144 10.14 6.79 26.98
C TYR A 144 11.53 6.56 27.60
N TYR A 145 12.22 7.65 27.94
CA TYR A 145 13.54 7.63 28.56
C TYR A 145 13.50 7.93 30.06
N GLU A 146 12.31 8.03 30.66
CA GLU A 146 12.19 8.14 32.11
C GLU A 146 12.62 6.80 32.76
N ASN A 147 13.44 6.89 33.81
CA ASN A 147 14.12 5.74 34.43
C ASN A 147 13.15 4.66 34.94
N GLU A 148 11.92 5.02 35.26
CA GLU A 148 10.87 4.06 35.68
C GLU A 148 10.52 3.05 34.57
N LEU A 149 10.65 3.44 33.30
CA LEU A 149 10.37 2.58 32.15
C LEU A 149 11.59 1.80 31.66
N GLN A 150 12.79 2.17 32.13
CA GLN A 150 14.06 1.54 31.77
C GLN A 150 14.56 0.53 32.83
N GLN A 151 13.63 -0.04 33.61
CA GLN A 151 13.93 -0.99 34.68
C GLN A 151 13.61 -2.43 34.24
N GLY A 152 14.58 -3.35 34.33
CA GLY A 152 14.36 -4.79 34.11
C GLY A 152 15.57 -5.56 33.55
N ASP A 153 15.44 -6.88 33.38
CA ASP A 153 16.52 -7.78 32.94
C ASP A 153 17.07 -7.49 31.52
N ASN A 154 16.28 -6.74 30.72
CA ASN A 154 16.58 -6.37 29.34
C ASN A 154 17.46 -5.12 29.23
N TYR A 155 17.69 -4.39 30.32
CA TYR A 155 18.47 -3.15 30.33
C TYR A 155 19.83 -3.36 30.99
N ILE A 156 20.84 -2.66 30.48
CA ILE A 156 22.17 -2.58 31.10
C ILE A 156 22.70 -1.16 31.03
N ASP A 157 23.50 -0.79 32.03
CA ASP A 157 24.25 0.46 31.98
C ASP A 157 25.41 0.35 30.99
N CYS A 158 25.52 1.34 30.10
CA CYS A 158 26.52 1.43 29.05
C CYS A 158 27.47 2.61 29.21
N SER A 159 27.40 3.33 30.33
CA SER A 159 28.17 4.54 30.59
C SER A 159 29.69 4.38 30.36
N GLU A 160 30.23 3.19 30.61
CA GLU A 160 31.67 2.89 30.47
C GLU A 160 32.07 2.32 29.10
N ILE A 161 31.11 1.88 28.28
CA ILE A 161 31.38 1.20 27.01
C ILE A 161 31.60 2.23 25.90
N ARG A 162 32.86 2.48 25.54
CA ARG A 162 33.24 3.41 24.46
C ARG A 162 33.49 2.74 23.11
N THR A 163 33.45 1.42 23.05
CA THR A 163 33.77 0.62 21.86
C THR A 163 32.56 -0.20 21.41
N ARG A 164 32.66 -0.82 20.23
CA ARG A 164 31.64 -1.75 19.75
C ARG A 164 31.50 -2.89 20.76
N ARG A 165 30.28 -3.07 21.28
CA ARG A 165 29.92 -4.16 22.17
C ARG A 165 30.06 -5.52 21.49
N THR A 166 30.66 -6.49 22.18
CA THR A 166 30.81 -7.89 21.74
C THR A 166 30.00 -8.88 22.58
N GLU A 167 29.51 -8.48 23.75
CA GLU A 167 28.77 -9.33 24.71
C GLU A 167 27.41 -8.73 25.05
N ASN A 168 26.41 -9.53 25.44
CA ASN A 168 25.07 -9.05 25.80
C ASN A 168 24.38 -8.22 24.69
N LEU A 169 24.44 -8.72 23.45
CA LEU A 169 23.83 -8.09 22.26
C LEU A 169 22.29 -7.97 22.36
N ASN A 170 21.66 -8.82 23.18
CA ASN A 170 20.21 -8.86 23.36
C ASN A 170 19.68 -7.86 24.40
N LYS A 171 20.57 -7.12 25.09
CA LYS A 171 20.18 -6.14 26.12
C LYS A 171 20.32 -4.71 25.60
N VAL A 172 19.41 -3.84 25.97
CA VAL A 172 19.39 -2.43 25.54
C VAL A 172 20.22 -1.58 26.50
N CYS A 173 20.90 -0.55 26.00
CA CYS A 173 21.55 0.44 26.85
C CYS A 173 20.53 1.33 27.52
N GLN A 174 20.65 1.50 28.84
CA GLN A 174 19.97 2.58 29.54
C GLN A 174 20.47 3.93 29.01
N PHE A 175 19.57 4.90 28.92
CA PHE A 175 19.91 6.25 28.47
C PHE A 175 19.26 7.26 29.40
N ASP A 176 20.09 7.94 30.19
CA ASP A 176 19.65 8.98 31.12
C ASP A 176 19.41 10.31 30.39
N PRO A 177 18.21 10.90 30.50
CA PRO A 177 17.89 12.20 29.91
C PRO A 177 18.79 13.34 30.39
N ILE A 178 19.45 13.18 31.54
CA ILE A 178 20.37 14.16 32.13
C ILE A 178 21.59 14.40 31.22
N VAL A 179 21.96 13.42 30.38
CA VAL A 179 23.07 13.54 29.41
C VAL A 179 22.79 14.59 28.34
N LEU A 180 21.52 14.95 28.07
CA LEU A 180 21.16 16.01 27.11
C LEU A 180 21.54 17.42 27.61
N GLY A 181 21.92 17.56 28.88
CA GLY A 181 22.19 18.83 29.53
C GLY A 181 21.04 19.22 30.47
N GLY A 182 21.37 19.86 31.60
CA GLY A 182 20.40 20.20 32.66
C GLY A 182 19.23 21.04 32.15
N ASP A 183 19.51 21.90 31.18
CA ASP A 183 18.54 22.77 30.53
C ASP A 183 17.45 21.96 29.78
N CYS A 184 17.77 20.80 29.22
CA CYS A 184 16.87 20.05 28.33
C CYS A 184 15.85 19.14 29.05
N ILE A 185 15.65 19.32 30.34
CA ILE A 185 14.82 18.45 31.19
C ILE A 185 13.44 19.11 31.44
N LYS A 186 12.38 18.29 31.48
CA LYS A 186 10.93 18.57 31.64
C LYS A 186 10.54 19.84 32.41
N GLN A 187 11.29 20.22 33.45
CA GLN A 187 11.01 21.37 34.32
C GLN A 187 11.56 22.72 33.79
N GLN A 188 12.51 22.70 32.86
CA GLN A 188 13.22 23.91 32.38
C GLN A 188 12.96 24.24 30.90
N ILE A 189 12.33 23.34 30.13
CA ILE A 189 12.05 23.56 28.69
C ILE A 189 11.17 24.80 28.46
N MET A 190 10.18 25.03 29.33
CA MET A 190 9.33 26.22 29.27
C MET A 190 10.11 27.52 29.55
N VAL A 191 11.10 27.46 30.44
CA VAL A 191 11.95 28.62 30.80
C VAL A 191 12.95 28.91 29.68
N LEU A 192 13.51 27.88 29.04
CA LEU A 192 14.48 28.02 27.96
C LEU A 192 13.89 28.61 26.69
N MET A 193 12.70 28.19 26.27
CA MET A 193 12.03 28.80 25.13
C MET A 193 11.72 30.29 25.35
N MET A 194 11.65 30.75 26.60
CA MET A 194 11.50 32.16 26.93
C MET A 194 12.82 32.92 26.89
N ASP A 195 13.96 32.34 27.27
CA ASP A 195 15.21 33.10 27.47
C ASP A 195 16.27 32.93 26.36
N ASN A 196 16.39 31.76 25.73
CA ASN A 196 17.40 31.50 24.70
C ASN A 196 16.77 30.81 23.49
N HIS A 197 17.14 31.21 22.27
CA HIS A 197 16.75 30.56 21.01
C HIS A 197 17.35 29.13 20.84
N ALA A 198 17.68 28.45 21.94
CA ALA A 198 18.32 27.15 21.95
C ALA A 198 17.25 26.06 21.93
N PHE A 199 17.34 25.19 20.93
CA PHE A 199 16.63 23.92 20.90
C PHE A 199 17.57 22.85 21.47
N CYS A 200 17.05 22.13 22.46
CA CYS A 200 17.40 20.74 22.67
C CYS A 200 16.79 19.93 21.50
#